data_AF-A0A660R9W9-F1
#
_entry.id   AF-A0A660R9W9-F1
#
_cell.length_a   1.000
_cell.length_b   1.000
_cell.length_c   1.000
_cell.angle_alpha   90.00
_cell.angle_beta   90.00
_cell.angle_gamma   90.00
#
_symmetry.space_group_name_H-M   'P 1'
#
loop_
_entity.id
_entity.type
_entity.pdbx_description
1 polymer ?
#
loop_
_entity_poly.entity_id
_entity_poly.type
_entity_poly.pdbx_seq_one_letter_code
_entity_poly.pdbx_strand_id
1 'polypeptide(L)' 'MRKKILIDTDIGSDVDDAIAITLALKSPELEVVGITTVYG' A
#
# COMPACT_ATOMS: atom_id res chain seq x y z
N MET A 1 4.96 3.84 18.40
CA MET A 1 3.85 4.47 17.63
C MET A 1 3.90 3.94 16.22
N ARG A 2 2.75 3.70 15.59
CA ARG A 2 2.70 3.29 14.17
C ARG A 2 2.97 4.48 13.26
N LYS A 3 3.66 4.26 12.14
CA LYS A 3 3.92 5.28 11.13
C LYS A 3 2.72 5.34 10.19
N LYS A 4 2.07 6.51 10.13
CA LYS A 4 0.97 6.75 9.20
C LYS A 4 1.50 6.90 7.78
N ILE A 5 0.93 6.16 6.85
CA ILE A 5 1.32 6.19 5.43
C ILE A 5 0.10 6.22 4.52
N LEU A 6 0.27 6.84 3.35
CA LEU A 6 -0.64 6.75 2.21
C LEU A 6 0.11 6.00 1.09
N ILE A 7 -0.56 5.06 0.44
CA ILE A 7 0.01 4.28 -0.66
C ILE A 7 -0.64 4.76 -1.95
N ASP A 8 0.17 5.19 -2.91
CA ASP A 8 -0.24 5.53 -4.27
C ASP A 8 0.48 4.59 -5.22
N THR A 9 -0.28 3.74 -5.93
CA THR A 9 0.28 2.69 -6.82
C THR A 9 -0.70 2.39 -7.94
N ASP A 10 -0.21 1.89 -9.06
CA ASP A 10 -1.01 1.47 -10.22
C ASP A 10 -1.55 0.04 -10.08
N ILE A 11 -2.23 -0.20 -8.95
CA ILE A 11 -2.74 -1.52 -8.58
C ILE A 11 -3.48 -2.22 -9.73
N GLY A 12 -2.93 -3.35 -10.17
CA GLY A 12 -3.49 -4.16 -11.25
C GLY A 12 -2.67 -4.14 -12.54
N SER A 13 -1.62 -3.31 -12.63
CA SER A 13 -0.58 -3.41 -13.66
C SER A 13 0.26 -4.66 -13.45
N ASP A 14 0.79 -4.83 -12.24
CA ASP A 14 1.69 -5.92 -11.88
C ASP A 14 1.25 -6.65 -10.61
N VAL A 15 1.76 -7.88 -10.45
CA VAL A 15 1.41 -8.72 -9.29
C VAL A 15 2.00 -8.19 -7.98
N ASP A 16 3.10 -7.43 -8.06
CA ASP A 16 3.83 -6.92 -6.91
C ASP A 16 3.09 -5.79 -6.19
N ASP A 17 2.22 -5.02 -6.87
CA ASP A 17 1.31 -4.04 -6.24
C ASP A 17 0.50 -4.67 -5.10
N ALA A 18 -0.17 -5.79 -5.42
CA ALA A 18 -1.02 -6.50 -4.48
C ALA A 18 -0.21 -7.08 -3.32
N ILE A 19 1.02 -7.53 -3.59
CA ILE A 19 1.95 -8.03 -2.57
C ILE A 19 2.40 -6.89 -1.65
N ALA A 20 2.79 -5.74 -2.21
CA ALA A 20 3.23 -4.57 -1.47
C ALA A 20 2.14 -4.00 -0.57
N ILE A 21 0.92 -3.85 -1.08
CA ILE A 21 -0.25 -3.42 -0.31
C ILE A 21 -0.54 -4.40 0.82
N THR A 22 -0.55 -5.72 0.52
CA THR A 22 -0.84 -6.74 1.54
C THR A 22 0.21 -6.74 2.64
N LEU A 23 1.49 -6.61 2.27
CA LEU A 23 2.59 -6.51 3.22
C LEU A 23 2.44 -5.26 4.12
N ALA A 24 2.15 -4.11 3.52
CA ALA A 24 1.96 -2.86 4.27
C ALA A 24 0.76 -2.93 5.23
N LEU A 25 -0.34 -3.57 4.83
CA LEU A 25 -1.52 -3.77 5.69
C LEU A 25 -1.26 -4.75 6.85
N LYS A 26 -0.31 -5.68 6.69
CA LYS A 26 0.08 -6.65 7.73
C LYS A 26 1.20 -6.16 8.64
N SER A 27 1.90 -5.11 8.24
CA SER A 27 3.01 -4.55 8.99
C SER A 27 2.55 -3.94 10.33
N PRO A 28 3.06 -4.41 11.48
CA PRO A 28 2.69 -3.88 12.79
C PRO A 28 3.23 -2.46 13.04
N GLU A 29 4.26 -2.03 12.30
CA GLU A 29 4.85 -0.70 12.37
C GLU A 29 4.13 0.36 11.53
N LEU A 30 3.26 -0.04 10.60
CA LEU A 30 2.55 0.85 9.69
C LEU A 30 1.07 1.04 10.07
N GLU A 31 0.55 2.22 9.81
CA GLU A 31 -0.87 2.55 9.81
C GLU A 31 -1.22 3.09 8.42
N VAL A 32 -1.77 2.23 7.57
CA VAL A 32 -2.23 2.63 6.23
C VAL A 32 -3.50 3.45 6.40
N VAL A 33 -3.41 4.76 6.16
CA VAL A 33 -4.55 5.68 6.33
C VAL A 33 -5.35 5.89 5.04
N GLY A 34 -4.82 5.42 3.91
CA GLY A 34 -5.47 5.48 2.61
C GLY A 34 -4.65 4.79 1.52
N ILE A 35 -5.34 4.35 0.48
CA ILE A 35 -4.75 3.81 -0.75
C ILE A 35 -5.39 4.56 -1.91
N THR A 36 -4.57 5.15 -2.76
CA THR A 36 -4.97 5.81 -4.01
C THR A 36 -4.39 5.03 -5.19
N THR A 37 -5.03 5.15 -6.34
CA THR A 37 -4.60 4.49 -7.56
C THR A 37 -4.41 5.48 -8.67
N VAL A 38 -3.38 5.24 -9.48
CA VAL A 38 -3.06 5.97 -10.70
C VAL A 38 -2.94 4.96 -11.85
N TYR A 39 -2.86 5.48 -13.07
CA TYR A 39 -2.53 4.67 -14.24
C TYR A 39 -1.13 5.06 -14.72
N GLY A 40 -0.22 4.10 -14.74
CA GLY A 40 1.18 4.23 -15.17
C GLY A 40 1.39 3.96 -16.65
#